data_AF-A0A6V7JTU4-F1
#
_entry.id   AF-A0A6V7JTU4-F1
#
_cell.length_a   1.000
_cell.length_b   1.000
_cell.length_c   1.000
_cell.angle_alpha   90.00
_cell.angle_beta   90.00
_cell.angle_gamma   90.00
#
_symmetry.space_group_name_H-M   'P 1'
#
loop_
_entity.id
_entity.type
_entity.pdbx_description
1 polymer ?
#
loop_
_entity_poly.entity_id
_entity_poly.type
_entity_poly.pdbx_seq_one_letter_code
_entity_poly.pdbx_strand_id
1 'polypeptide(L)'
;QNDGIPINKDKSFFVGDAAGRPKDWAPKQKKDHSLADRLFAMNVGVKFYTPEEHFLGQKAVKFNPPVFNPKVLKEDVGVCDPPEAPLVSKDQE
;
A
#
# COMPACT_ATOMS: atom_id res chain seq x y z
N GLN A 1 -16.20 8.41 -17.90
CA GLN A 1 -17.14 8.49 -16.75
C GLN A 1 -17.80 7.12 -16.63
N ASN A 2 -18.15 6.64 -15.43
CA ASN A 2 -18.83 5.33 -15.26
C ASN A 2 -20.37 5.48 -15.14
N ASP A 3 -20.91 6.61 -15.58
CA ASP A 3 -22.35 6.93 -15.67
C ASP A 3 -23.19 6.63 -14.41
N GLY A 4 -22.58 6.76 -13.23
CA GLY A 4 -23.24 6.48 -11.95
C GLY A 4 -23.47 4.99 -11.66
N ILE A 5 -22.95 4.09 -12.49
CA ILE A 5 -23.08 2.65 -12.31
C ILE A 5 -22.17 2.22 -11.13
N PRO A 6 -22.72 1.56 -10.10
CA PRO A 6 -21.92 1.09 -8.97
C PRO A 6 -21.00 -0.07 -9.39
N ILE A 7 -19.73 0.00 -8.99
CA ILE A 7 -18.73 -1.04 -9.28
C ILE A 7 -18.71 -2.07 -8.16
N ASN A 8 -18.88 -3.34 -8.49
CA ASN A 8 -18.71 -4.44 -7.54
C ASN A 8 -17.22 -4.79 -7.39
N LYS A 9 -16.61 -4.33 -6.29
CA LYS A 9 -15.19 -4.54 -6.00
C LYS A 9 -14.82 -6.00 -5.77
N ASP A 10 -15.71 -6.82 -5.20
CA ASP A 10 -15.45 -8.25 -4.92
C ASP A 10 -15.32 -9.08 -6.20
N LYS A 11 -16.04 -8.65 -7.25
CA LYS A 11 -15.99 -9.19 -8.61
C LYS A 11 -14.96 -8.48 -9.50
N SER A 12 -14.28 -7.48 -8.97
CA SER A 12 -13.24 -6.72 -9.67
C SER A 12 -11.86 -7.10 -9.16
N PHE A 13 -10.84 -6.84 -9.97
CA PHE A 13 -9.45 -7.03 -9.63
C PHE A 13 -8.58 -6.05 -10.40
N PHE A 14 -7.36 -5.84 -9.93
CA PHE A 14 -6.35 -4.99 -10.57
C PHE A 14 -5.12 -5.83 -10.91
N VAL A 15 -4.55 -5.62 -12.09
CA VAL A 15 -3.35 -6.32 -12.56
C VAL A 15 -2.28 -5.29 -12.85
N GLY A 16 -1.09 -5.46 -12.26
CA GLY A 16 0.01 -4.51 -12.42
C GLY A 16 1.37 -5.12 -12.08
N ASP A 17 2.44 -4.58 -12.66
CA ASP A 17 3.80 -5.08 -12.52
C ASP A 17 4.57 -4.42 -11.36
N ALA A 18 4.12 -3.24 -10.88
CA ALA A 18 4.67 -2.58 -9.72
C ALA A 18 4.18 -3.24 -8.41
N ALA A 19 4.55 -4.51 -8.25
CA ALA A 19 4.09 -5.41 -7.21
C ALA A 19 5.06 -5.53 -6.03
N GLY A 20 6.20 -4.81 -6.08
CA GLY A 20 7.28 -4.80 -5.09
C GLY A 20 7.94 -6.15 -4.83
N ARG A 21 8.04 -6.98 -5.87
CA ARG A 21 8.76 -8.25 -5.82
C ARG A 21 10.26 -8.02 -5.61
N PRO A 22 10.92 -8.83 -4.75
CA PRO A 22 12.34 -8.68 -4.45
C PRO A 22 13.20 -9.06 -5.66
N LYS A 23 14.50 -8.75 -5.62
CA LYS A 23 15.42 -9.24 -6.66
C LYS A 23 15.35 -10.78 -6.73
N ASP A 24 15.50 -11.32 -7.94
CA ASP A 24 15.51 -12.76 -8.20
C ASP A 24 14.17 -13.45 -7.89
N TRP A 25 13.05 -12.70 -7.94
CA TRP A 25 11.69 -13.23 -7.87
C TRP A 25 11.37 -14.21 -9.01
N ALA A 26 12.11 -14.13 -10.12
CA ALA A 26 12.13 -15.08 -11.22
C ALA A 26 13.53 -15.06 -11.90
N PRO A 27 13.87 -16.08 -12.73
CA PRO A 27 15.18 -16.16 -13.37
C PRO A 27 15.54 -14.88 -14.12
N LYS A 28 16.69 -14.29 -13.78
CA LYS A 28 17.23 -13.03 -14.36
C LYS A 28 16.35 -11.79 -14.14
N GLN A 29 15.38 -11.83 -13.24
CA GLN A 29 14.54 -10.67 -12.95
C GLN A 29 15.12 -9.79 -11.84
N LYS A 30 15.11 -8.49 -12.10
CA LYS A 30 15.44 -7.47 -11.10
C LYS A 30 14.25 -7.29 -10.16
N LYS A 31 14.48 -6.65 -9.01
CA LYS A 31 13.38 -6.19 -8.16
C LYS A 31 12.43 -5.30 -8.96
N ASP A 32 11.15 -5.31 -8.61
CA ASP A 32 10.21 -4.36 -9.20
C ASP A 32 10.64 -2.92 -8.86
N HIS A 33 10.37 -1.99 -9.78
CA HIS A 33 10.74 -0.59 -9.60
C HIS A 33 9.96 0.06 -8.43
N SER A 34 8.72 -0.36 -8.20
CA SER A 34 7.90 0.14 -7.11
C SER A 34 6.88 -0.91 -6.62
N LEU A 35 6.12 -0.53 -5.60
CA LEU A 35 5.00 -1.30 -5.01
C LEU A 35 3.64 -0.61 -5.30
N ALA A 36 3.62 0.35 -6.23
CA ALA A 36 2.50 1.28 -6.42
C ALA A 36 1.19 0.57 -6.78
N ASP A 37 1.22 -0.40 -7.70
CA ASP A 37 0.02 -1.10 -8.17
C ASP A 37 -0.63 -1.94 -7.07
N ARG A 38 0.21 -2.63 -6.29
CA ARG A 38 -0.27 -3.42 -5.15
C ARG A 38 -0.90 -2.54 -4.08
N LEU A 39 -0.25 -1.41 -3.74
CA LEU A 39 -0.79 -0.47 -2.74
C LEU A 39 -2.05 0.23 -3.24
N PHE A 40 -2.13 0.55 -4.53
CA PHE A 40 -3.33 1.10 -5.15
C PHE A 40 -4.51 0.13 -4.98
N ALA A 41 -4.33 -1.14 -5.36
CA ALA A 41 -5.35 -2.17 -5.18
C ALA A 41 -5.76 -2.33 -3.71
N MET A 42 -4.79 -2.29 -2.78
CA MET A 42 -5.03 -2.36 -1.33
C MET A 42 -5.80 -1.15 -0.78
N ASN A 43 -5.57 0.05 -1.33
CA ASN A 43 -6.25 1.27 -0.93
C ASN A 43 -7.68 1.32 -1.47
N VAL A 44 -7.89 0.86 -2.70
CA VAL A 44 -9.22 0.76 -3.31
C VAL A 44 -10.03 -0.39 -2.70
N GLY A 45 -9.36 -1.46 -2.23
CA GLY A 45 -9.99 -2.66 -1.69
C GLY A 45 -10.42 -3.63 -2.78
N VAL A 46 -9.58 -3.85 -3.79
CA VAL A 46 -9.79 -4.85 -4.86
C VAL A 46 -8.72 -5.92 -4.80
N LYS A 47 -9.01 -7.10 -5.36
CA LYS A 47 -8.01 -8.18 -5.52
C LYS A 47 -6.88 -7.70 -6.42
N PHE A 48 -5.66 -8.12 -6.14
CA PHE A 48 -4.47 -7.76 -6.91
C PHE A 48 -3.79 -8.99 -7.49
N TYR A 49 -3.32 -8.89 -8.73
CA TYR A 49 -2.49 -9.90 -9.38
C TYR A 49 -1.32 -9.25 -10.13
N THR A 50 -0.22 -9.96 -10.32
CA THR A 50 0.78 -9.59 -11.33
C THR A 50 0.39 -10.10 -12.72
N PRO A 51 0.97 -9.57 -13.82
CA PRO A 51 0.71 -10.10 -15.15
C PRO A 51 1.02 -11.60 -15.28
N GLU A 52 2.07 -12.07 -14.62
CA GLU A 52 2.48 -13.48 -14.64
C GLU A 52 1.49 -14.36 -13.86
N GLU A 53 0.96 -13.87 -12.74
CA GLU A 53 -0.06 -14.58 -11.96
C GLU A 53 -1.37 -14.70 -12.76
N HIS A 54 -1.81 -13.61 -13.38
CA HIS A 54 -3.13 -13.55 -14.03
C HIS A 54 -3.14 -14.16 -15.43
N PHE A 55 -2.18 -13.82 -16.28
CA PHE A 55 -2.19 -14.21 -17.70
C PHE A 55 -1.38 -15.48 -17.98
N LEU A 56 -0.36 -15.77 -17.17
CA LEU A 56 0.54 -16.91 -17.39
C LEU A 56 0.31 -18.06 -16.39
N GLY A 57 -0.62 -17.90 -15.45
CA GLY A 57 -0.94 -18.91 -14.44
C GLY A 57 0.23 -19.24 -13.51
N GLN A 58 1.20 -18.33 -13.38
CA GLN A 58 2.33 -18.53 -12.48
C GLN A 58 1.90 -18.40 -11.02
N LYS A 59 2.65 -19.03 -10.13
CA LYS A 59 2.40 -18.93 -8.69
C LYS A 59 2.74 -17.52 -8.20
N ALA A 60 1.95 -17.05 -7.24
CA ALA A 60 2.20 -15.76 -6.62
C ALA A 60 3.56 -15.71 -5.93
N VAL A 61 4.28 -14.61 -6.15
CA VAL A 61 5.60 -14.39 -5.57
C VAL A 61 5.49 -13.44 -4.38
N LYS A 62 6.32 -13.67 -3.35
CA LYS A 62 6.39 -12.79 -2.18
C LYS A 62 6.83 -11.40 -2.61
N PHE A 63 6.26 -10.38 -1.98
CA PHE A 63 6.66 -8.98 -2.13
C PHE A 63 7.20 -8.46 -0.80
N ASN A 64 7.95 -7.37 -0.86
CA ASN A 64 8.42 -6.67 0.34
C ASN A 64 7.38 -5.63 0.76
N PRO A 65 6.73 -5.77 1.93
CA PRO A 65 5.79 -4.75 2.41
C PRO A 65 6.51 -3.44 2.77
N PRO A 66 5.81 -2.30 2.73
CA PRO A 66 6.38 -1.04 3.20
C PRO A 66 6.63 -1.12 4.71
N VAL A 67 7.71 -0.49 5.17
CA VAL A 67 8.07 -0.42 6.60
C VAL A 67 6.99 0.31 7.39
N PHE A 68 6.37 1.31 6.78
CA PHE A 68 5.30 2.10 7.36
C PHE A 68 3.94 1.71 6.80
N ASN A 69 2.96 1.46 7.66
CA ASN A 69 1.57 1.22 7.29
C ASN A 69 0.67 2.31 7.90
N PRO A 70 0.08 3.20 7.08
CA PRO A 70 -0.75 4.30 7.59
C PRO A 70 -2.05 3.80 8.24
N LYS A 71 -2.52 2.58 7.95
CA LYS A 71 -3.76 2.03 8.54
C LYS A 71 -3.63 1.64 10.01
N VAL A 72 -2.41 1.59 10.56
CA VAL A 72 -2.16 1.27 11.97
C VAL A 72 -1.81 2.51 12.81
N LEU A 73 -1.91 3.70 12.22
CA LEU A 73 -1.75 4.95 12.97
C LEU A 73 -2.82 5.04 14.05
N LYS A 74 -2.40 5.38 15.27
CA LYS A 74 -3.32 5.71 16.36
C LYS A 74 -3.77 7.16 16.18
N GLU A 75 -5.06 7.42 16.28
CA GLU A 75 -5.62 8.78 16.22
C GLU A 75 -5.38 9.55 17.52
N ASP A 76 -5.37 8.84 18.65
CA ASP A 76 -5.20 9.39 19.99
C ASP A 76 -3.77 9.14 20.48
N VAL A 77 -2.86 10.00 20.06
CA VAL A 77 -1.49 10.04 20.55
C VAL A 77 -1.29 11.39 21.21
N GLY A 78 -0.67 11.42 22.39
CA GLY A 78 -0.36 12.67 23.08
C GLY A 78 0.39 13.63 22.14
N VAL A 79 0.02 14.91 22.18
CA VAL A 79 0.60 15.94 21.30
C VAL A 79 2.11 16.09 21.51
N CYS A 80 2.58 15.81 22.73
CA CYS A 80 3.98 15.85 23.13
C CYS A 80 4.27 14.75 24.16
N ASP A 81 5.56 14.48 24.37
CA ASP A 81 6.05 13.53 25.38
C ASP A 81 7.08 14.26 26.28
N PRO A 82 6.81 14.44 27.58
CA PRO A 82 5.62 13.99 28.32
C PRO A 82 4.35 14.78 27.97
N PRO A 83 3.14 14.19 28.06
CA PRO A 83 1.87 14.85 27.71
C PRO A 83 1.57 16.14 28.49
N GLU A 84 2.16 16.30 29.67
CA GLU A 84 1.96 17.45 30.55
C GLU A 84 2.88 18.64 30.21
N ALA A 85 3.79 18.48 29.26
CA ALA A 85 4.71 19.54 28.88
C ALA A 85 3.93 20.77 28.34
N PRO A 86 4.25 21.99 28.80
CA PRO A 86 3.62 23.20 28.29
C PRO A 86 3.96 23.38 26.80
N LEU A 87 2.92 23.44 25.95
CA LEU A 87 3.09 23.60 24.50
C LEU A 87 3.51 25.01 24.07
N VAL A 88 3.30 26.00 24.93
CA VAL A 88 3.59 27.41 24.67
C VAL A 88 4.37 28.01 25.84
N SER A 89 5.31 28.92 25.53
CA SER A 89 5.98 29.73 26.55
C SER A 89 4.99 30.73 27.17
N LYS A 90 5.22 31.08 28.44
CA LYS A 90 4.47 32.14 29.14
C LYS A 90 5.07 33.53 28.93
N ASP A 91 6.24 33.63 28.31
CA ASP A 91 6.91 34.90 28.07
C ASP A 91 6.31 35.57 26.83
N GLN A 92 5.43 36.55 27.06
CA GLN A 92 5.21 37.64 26.10
C GLN A 92 6.14 38.79 26.51
N GLU A 93 6.78 39.43 25.53
CA GLU A 93 7.61 40.65 25.69
C GLU A 93 6.95 41.72 26.57
#